data_AF-A0A0K1S2Y5-F1
#
_entry.id   AF-A0A0K1S2Y5-F1
#
_cell.length_a   1.000
_cell.length_b   1.000
_cell.length_c   1.000
_cell.angle_alpha   90.00
_cell.angle_beta   90.00
_cell.angle_gamma   90.00
#
_symmetry.space_group_name_H-M   'P 1'
#
loop_
_entity.id
_entity.type
_entity.pdbx_description
1 polymer ?
#
loop_
_entity_poly.entity_id
_entity_poly.type
_entity_poly.pdbx_seq_one_letter_code
_entity_poly.pdbx_strand_id
1 'polypeptide(L)'
;MSDQNHQHPDMGAKKTTQARIEHQNDNQIKTGIDPKIDSEKPFKYSEPTGRLGEIMLRLMPVGLLLGGLSYWAIVGKIPTPVQGRAVILIPRSIVNIEPRQGGRVLTLLIQPGDSVKKGQLLATLEFPELETELKDKKDRLADLKQQDKRVDSVEVSRRQLNAASVERQQKANQLQIKALQVQLSSNQKQREAYLSHARYLKNFQNSTDERLAAYDKLIEEGAVAKLDFPSYLFQFNNLEASNSINRVQIELDRLKGVDESLRAQMNALTAQNNILNTEKRQIDLQDTASDILRYNAIADQQREINTLKTTIQANKNVVSLYNGQILDLSVNPGEVLAPGGA
;
A
#
# COMPACT_ATOMS: atom_id res chain seq x y z
N MET A 1 -11.06 4.61 -26.37
CA MET A 1 -10.84 5.73 -27.30
C MET A 1 -10.57 6.96 -26.47
N SER A 2 -9.45 7.61 -26.75
CA SER A 2 -8.79 8.63 -25.94
C SER A 2 -9.45 10.00 -26.11
N ASP A 3 -9.61 10.73 -25.01
CA ASP A 3 -9.81 12.19 -25.01
C ASP A 3 -8.43 12.86 -24.85
N GLN A 4 -7.92 13.53 -25.88
CA GLN A 4 -8.03 14.98 -26.18
C GLN A 4 -7.08 15.87 -25.36
N ASN A 5 -5.86 15.98 -25.88
CA ASN A 5 -5.27 17.19 -26.46
C ASN A 5 -5.99 18.54 -26.21
N HIS A 6 -5.38 19.49 -25.49
CA HIS A 6 -4.83 20.75 -26.04
C HIS A 6 -4.44 21.80 -24.96
N GLN A 7 -3.21 22.30 -25.14
CA GLN A 7 -2.71 23.68 -25.06
C GLN A 7 -3.14 24.66 -23.92
N HIS A 8 -2.08 25.11 -23.21
CA HIS A 8 -1.79 26.45 -22.63
C HIS A 8 -2.21 27.66 -23.51
N PRO A 9 -2.22 28.95 -23.04
CA PRO A 9 -1.32 29.63 -22.05
C PRO A 9 -2.12 30.52 -21.06
N ASP A 10 -1.62 31.37 -20.14
CA ASP A 10 -0.48 32.29 -20.16
C ASP A 10 -0.24 32.94 -18.78
N MET A 11 1.01 33.35 -18.56
CA MET A 11 1.54 34.47 -17.76
C MET A 11 1.24 34.70 -16.27
N GLY A 12 2.33 34.88 -15.52
CA GLY A 12 2.32 35.63 -14.25
C GLY A 12 3.64 35.58 -13.49
N ALA A 13 4.68 36.20 -14.03
CA ALA A 13 6.05 36.25 -13.52
C ALA A 13 6.23 36.62 -12.03
N LYS A 14 7.29 36.09 -11.40
CA LYS A 14 8.51 36.85 -11.02
C LYS A 14 9.47 36.03 -10.13
N LYS A 15 10.73 35.90 -10.60
CA LYS A 15 12.04 36.12 -9.92
C LYS A 15 12.27 35.40 -8.57
N THR A 16 13.39 34.73 -8.27
CA THR A 16 14.80 35.11 -8.51
C THR A 16 15.75 34.01 -7.99
N THR A 17 16.92 33.91 -8.62
CA THR A 17 18.24 33.61 -8.03
C THR A 17 18.54 32.20 -7.50
N GLN A 18 19.21 31.40 -8.33
CA GLN A 18 20.12 30.34 -7.92
C GLN A 18 21.56 30.83 -8.13
N ALA A 19 22.40 30.73 -7.11
CA ALA A 19 23.85 30.90 -7.23
C ALA A 19 24.53 29.64 -6.70
N ARG A 20 25.15 28.89 -7.62
CA ARG A 20 26.06 27.78 -7.41
C ARG A 20 27.44 28.30 -7.79
N ILE A 21 28.42 28.18 -6.89
CA ILE A 21 29.83 28.39 -7.23
C ILE A 21 30.60 27.20 -6.68
N GLU A 22 31.28 26.51 -7.60
CA GLU A 22 32.15 25.37 -7.38
C GLU A 22 33.57 25.74 -7.80
N HIS A 23 34.50 25.15 -7.05
CA HIS A 23 35.95 25.24 -6.97
C HIS A 23 36.80 25.97 -8.04
N GLN A 24 37.75 26.72 -7.49
CA GLN A 24 38.83 27.47 -8.14
C GLN A 24 40.05 26.60 -8.43
N ASN A 25 40.77 27.07 -9.45
CA ASN A 25 41.68 26.41 -10.35
C ASN A 25 43.15 26.41 -9.90
N ASP A 26 43.91 25.63 -10.66
CA ASP A 26 45.28 25.19 -10.54
C ASP A 26 46.35 26.26 -10.91
N ASN A 27 47.54 26.09 -10.32
CA ASN A 27 48.90 26.27 -10.86
C ASN A 27 49.51 27.63 -11.33
N GLN A 28 50.76 27.82 -10.85
CA GLN A 28 51.96 28.43 -11.46
C GLN A 28 52.04 29.96 -11.69
N ILE A 29 53.01 30.61 -11.02
CA ILE A 29 53.69 31.81 -11.56
C ILE A 29 55.21 31.63 -11.49
N LYS A 30 55.82 32.04 -12.61
CA LYS A 30 57.21 31.89 -13.04
C LYS A 30 58.19 32.86 -12.37
N THR A 31 59.44 32.41 -12.46
CA THR A 31 60.76 32.99 -12.22
C THR A 31 61.09 34.30 -12.98
N GLY A 32 62.02 35.08 -12.40
CA GLY A 32 62.94 35.94 -13.15
C GLY A 32 63.78 36.84 -12.22
N ILE A 33 65.11 36.71 -12.25
CA ILE A 33 66.15 37.75 -12.08
C ILE A 33 67.51 37.13 -12.50
N ASP A 34 68.21 37.76 -13.44
CA ASP A 34 69.60 37.50 -13.86
C ASP A 34 70.62 38.23 -12.94
N PRO A 35 71.85 37.71 -12.73
CA PRO A 35 72.96 38.44 -12.11
C PRO A 35 74.10 38.74 -13.11
N LYS A 36 74.90 39.79 -12.87
CA LYS A 36 76.19 39.94 -13.55
C LYS A 36 77.22 40.77 -12.78
N ILE A 37 78.49 40.44 -13.06
CA ILE A 37 79.75 41.20 -12.95
C ILE A 37 80.65 40.66 -11.82
N ASP A 38 81.66 39.81 -12.10
CA ASP A 38 83.01 40.05 -12.68
C ASP A 38 83.84 41.09 -11.87
N SER A 39 85.16 41.01 -11.65
CA SER A 39 86.23 40.05 -11.95
C SER A 39 87.53 40.58 -11.28
N GLU A 40 88.44 39.67 -10.93
CA GLU A 40 89.91 39.76 -11.12
C GLU A 40 90.75 40.97 -10.62
N LYS A 41 91.62 40.80 -9.60
CA LYS A 41 93.07 40.44 -9.66
C LYS A 41 94.01 41.70 -9.83
N PRO A 42 95.36 41.61 -9.78
CA PRO A 42 96.18 41.73 -8.57
C PRO A 42 97.48 42.59 -8.79
N PHE A 43 98.48 42.40 -7.92
CA PHE A 43 99.95 42.38 -8.17
C PHE A 43 100.88 43.29 -7.33
N LYS A 44 101.95 42.61 -6.91
CA LYS A 44 103.16 42.94 -6.12
C LYS A 44 104.05 43.98 -6.82
N TYR A 45 105.01 44.66 -6.17
CA TYR A 45 106.34 44.18 -5.75
C TYR A 45 107.14 45.31 -5.08
N SER A 46 108.05 45.00 -4.16
CA SER A 46 109.48 45.33 -4.26
C SER A 46 110.26 44.96 -2.99
N GLU A 47 111.50 44.57 -3.22
CA GLU A 47 112.42 43.84 -2.34
C GLU A 47 113.25 44.78 -1.43
N PRO A 48 113.87 44.25 -0.34
CA PRO A 48 114.49 45.07 0.69
C PRO A 48 116.02 44.94 0.74
N THR A 49 116.71 46.05 0.97
CA THR A 49 117.90 46.13 1.82
C THR A 49 117.87 47.53 2.45
N GLY A 50 118.06 47.79 3.74
CA GLY A 50 118.65 46.99 4.79
C GLY A 50 119.38 47.96 5.73
N ARG A 51 118.64 48.86 6.40
CA ARG A 51 119.06 49.54 7.64
C ARG A 51 117.82 49.85 8.48
N LEU A 52 117.78 49.24 9.66
CA LEU A 52 116.64 48.86 10.50
C LEU A 52 115.87 50.00 11.20
N GLY A 53 116.04 51.25 10.78
CA GLY A 53 115.47 52.41 11.49
C GLY A 53 114.01 52.74 11.17
N GLU A 54 113.52 52.41 9.96
CA GLU A 54 112.24 52.98 9.47
C GLU A 54 111.05 52.00 9.46
N ILE A 55 111.27 50.70 9.71
CA ILE A 55 110.20 49.67 9.62
C ILE A 55 109.27 49.69 10.85
N MET A 56 109.81 50.02 12.03
CA MET A 56 109.02 50.07 13.27
C MET A 56 107.91 51.13 13.24
N LEU A 57 108.12 52.25 12.55
CA LEU A 57 107.14 53.34 12.52
C LEU A 57 105.94 53.04 11.60
N ARG A 58 106.08 52.13 10.62
CA ARG A 58 105.02 51.79 9.66
C ARG A 58 104.11 50.62 10.09
N LEU A 59 104.46 49.84 11.13
CA LEU A 59 103.68 48.66 11.56
C LEU A 59 102.63 48.92 12.66
N MET A 60 102.63 50.08 13.30
CA MET A 60 101.72 50.40 14.42
C MET A 60 100.20 50.31 14.08
N PRO A 61 99.72 50.79 12.91
CA PRO A 61 98.29 50.75 12.59
C PRO A 61 97.75 49.32 12.43
N VAL A 62 98.59 48.42 11.93
CA VAL A 62 98.23 47.02 11.66
C VAL A 62 98.04 46.27 12.98
N GLY A 63 98.86 46.54 13.99
CA GLY A 63 98.70 45.97 15.33
C GLY A 63 97.40 46.41 16.01
N LEU A 64 96.97 47.65 15.80
CA LEU A 64 95.77 48.21 16.41
C LEU A 64 94.48 47.64 15.79
N LEU A 65 94.47 47.43 14.47
CA LEU A 65 93.36 46.76 13.78
C LEU A 65 93.21 45.29 14.22
N LEU A 66 94.32 44.55 14.29
CA LEU A 66 94.30 43.15 14.73
C LEU A 66 93.92 43.02 16.20
N GLY A 67 94.38 43.94 17.06
CA GLY A 67 93.97 44.00 18.46
C GLY A 67 92.48 44.28 18.64
N GLY A 68 91.92 45.22 17.88
CA GLY A 68 90.50 45.57 17.92
C GLY A 68 89.58 44.43 17.49
N LEU A 69 89.94 43.72 16.40
CA LEU A 69 89.20 42.55 15.91
C LEU A 69 89.25 41.38 16.89
N SER A 70 90.42 41.13 17.50
CA SER A 70 90.59 40.05 18.48
C SER A 70 89.79 40.33 19.75
N TYR A 71 89.72 41.58 20.19
CA TYR A 71 88.88 41.98 21.32
C TYR A 71 87.39 41.84 21.03
N TRP A 72 86.95 42.23 19.82
CA TRP A 72 85.54 42.12 19.42
C TRP A 72 85.05 40.67 19.26
N ALA A 73 85.92 39.76 18.79
CA ALA A 73 85.59 38.34 18.68
C ALA A 73 85.35 37.64 20.04
N ILE A 74 85.97 38.14 21.12
CA ILE A 74 85.79 37.60 22.48
C ILE A 74 84.57 38.21 23.16
N VAL A 75 84.26 39.48 22.89
CA VAL A 75 83.19 40.21 23.60
C VAL A 75 81.85 40.19 22.84
N GLY A 76 81.83 39.95 21.52
CA GLY A 76 80.63 39.94 20.70
C GLY A 76 79.69 38.75 21.00
N LYS A 77 78.56 39.02 21.66
CA LYS A 77 77.43 38.06 21.80
C LYS A 77 76.41 38.24 20.67
N ILE A 78 75.92 37.13 20.12
CA ILE A 78 74.95 37.05 19.01
C ILE A 78 73.52 37.41 19.50
N PRO A 79 72.72 38.25 18.80
CA PRO A 79 71.38 38.60 19.25
C PRO A 79 70.32 37.53 18.93
N THR A 80 69.87 36.87 20.01
CA THR A 80 68.53 36.33 20.38
C THR A 80 67.45 35.93 19.35
N PRO A 81 66.82 34.75 19.48
CA PRO A 81 65.54 34.41 18.83
C PRO A 81 64.36 35.13 19.50
N VAL A 82 63.43 35.63 18.69
CA VAL A 82 62.19 36.29 19.14
C VAL A 82 61.16 35.24 19.59
N GLN A 83 60.66 35.37 20.82
CA GLN A 83 59.55 34.56 21.34
C GLN A 83 58.22 35.02 20.71
N GLY A 84 57.77 34.33 19.66
CA GLY A 84 56.40 34.44 19.17
C GLY A 84 55.45 33.72 20.12
N ARG A 85 54.54 34.45 20.77
CA ARG A 85 53.50 33.86 21.62
C ARG A 85 52.44 33.21 20.72
N ALA A 86 52.60 31.91 20.43
CA ALA A 86 51.56 31.10 19.82
C ALA A 86 50.47 30.82 20.86
N VAL A 87 49.32 31.47 20.73
CA VAL A 87 48.12 31.05 21.48
C VAL A 87 47.52 29.88 20.71
N ILE A 88 47.65 28.68 21.28
CA ILE A 88 46.96 27.50 20.78
C ILE A 88 45.49 27.66 21.18
N LEU A 89 44.67 28.16 20.26
CA LEU A 89 43.22 28.06 20.40
C LEU A 89 42.85 26.60 20.08
N ILE A 90 42.76 25.76 21.11
CA ILE A 90 42.12 24.46 20.95
C ILE A 90 40.64 24.77 20.68
N PRO A 91 40.09 24.48 19.49
CA PRO A 91 38.68 24.73 19.23
C PRO A 91 37.88 23.81 20.17
N ARG A 92 37.41 24.33 21.30
CA ARG A 92 36.37 23.68 22.09
C ARG A 92 35.10 23.81 21.25
N SER A 93 34.68 22.71 20.61
CA SER A 93 33.39 22.67 19.94
C SER A 93 32.30 22.69 21.01
N ILE A 94 31.63 23.83 21.15
CA ILE A 94 30.42 23.95 21.96
C ILE A 94 29.29 23.34 21.13
N VAL A 95 28.58 22.36 21.71
CA VAL A 95 27.46 21.69 21.06
C VAL A 95 26.22 21.95 21.88
N ASN A 96 25.19 22.52 21.25
CA ASN A 96 23.89 22.69 21.87
C ASN A 96 23.14 21.35 21.86
N ILE A 97 22.58 20.98 22.99
CA ILE A 97 21.74 19.79 23.12
C ILE A 97 20.31 20.27 23.23
N GLU A 98 19.53 20.07 22.17
CA GLU A 98 18.13 20.46 22.11
C GLU A 98 17.22 19.23 22.16
N PRO A 99 16.02 19.34 22.75
CA PRO A 99 15.00 18.32 22.65
C PRO A 99 14.60 18.06 21.20
N ARG A 100 14.39 16.78 20.86
CA ARG A 100 13.88 16.38 19.52
C ARG A 100 12.43 16.84 19.27
N GLN A 101 11.65 16.99 20.33
CA GLN A 101 10.30 17.55 20.33
C GLN A 101 10.16 18.49 21.52
N GLY A 102 9.37 19.54 21.34
CA GLY A 102 9.01 20.44 22.43
C GLY A 102 8.14 19.75 23.47
N GLY A 103 8.37 20.05 24.74
CA GLY A 103 7.71 19.44 25.89
C GLY A 103 8.00 20.23 27.18
N ARG A 104 7.31 19.90 28.26
CA ARG A 104 7.51 20.55 29.57
C ARG A 104 8.66 19.87 30.32
N VAL A 105 9.59 20.65 30.88
CA VAL A 105 10.71 20.10 31.66
C VAL A 105 10.19 19.60 33.00
N LEU A 106 10.15 18.29 33.21
CA LEU A 106 9.70 17.70 34.47
C LEU A 106 10.80 17.76 35.54
N THR A 107 11.99 17.28 35.19
CA THR A 107 13.16 17.28 36.08
C THR A 107 14.43 17.55 35.32
N LEU A 108 15.30 18.36 35.92
CA LEU A 108 16.65 18.61 35.45
C LEU A 108 17.66 18.00 36.44
N LEU A 109 18.57 17.16 35.94
CA LEU A 109 19.49 16.37 36.76
C LEU A 109 20.94 16.89 36.73
N ILE A 110 21.15 18.09 36.20
CA ILE A 110 22.47 18.64 35.91
C ILE A 110 22.58 20.12 36.31
N GLN A 111 23.79 20.56 36.62
CA GLN A 111 24.11 21.96 36.89
C GLN A 111 25.27 22.46 36.00
N PRO A 112 25.37 23.78 35.75
CA PRO A 112 26.53 24.35 35.06
C PRO A 112 27.83 23.99 35.77
N GLY A 113 28.82 23.50 35.01
CA GLY A 113 30.09 23.01 35.53
C GLY A 113 30.19 21.49 35.73
N ASP A 114 29.08 20.75 35.65
CA ASP A 114 29.09 19.28 35.77
C ASP A 114 29.74 18.61 34.56
N SER A 115 30.52 17.55 34.81
CA SER A 115 31.07 16.69 33.76
C SER A 115 30.09 15.58 33.41
N VAL A 116 29.75 15.45 32.13
CA VAL A 116 28.78 14.48 31.61
C VAL A 116 29.43 13.48 30.66
N LYS A 117 28.95 12.24 30.69
CA LYS A 117 29.34 11.19 29.75
C LYS A 117 28.30 11.02 28.65
N LYS A 118 28.73 10.54 27.48
CA LYS A 118 27.85 10.12 26.39
C LYS A 118 26.84 9.09 26.90
N GLY A 119 25.56 9.34 26.64
CA GLY A 119 24.43 8.54 27.09
C GLY A 119 23.89 8.92 28.48
N GLN A 120 24.50 9.87 29.19
CA GLN A 120 24.02 10.31 30.51
C GLN A 120 22.71 11.10 30.37
N LEU A 121 21.74 10.80 31.24
CA LEU A 121 20.47 11.52 31.34
C LEU A 121 20.70 12.93 31.90
N LEU A 122 20.22 13.93 31.19
CA LEU A 122 20.36 15.35 31.53
C LEU A 122 19.05 15.93 32.06
N ALA A 123 17.95 15.65 31.36
CA ALA A 123 16.62 16.12 31.71
C ALA A 123 15.56 15.07 31.35
N THR A 124 14.43 15.13 32.05
CA THR A 124 13.21 14.40 31.70
C THR A 124 12.14 15.39 31.30
N LEU A 125 11.53 15.15 30.14
CA LEU A 125 10.45 15.94 29.59
C LEU A 125 9.12 15.19 29.75
N GLU A 126 8.05 15.93 29.93
CA GLU A 126 6.69 15.43 29.89
C GLU A 126 5.90 16.10 28.75
N PHE A 127 4.92 15.39 28.21
CA PHE A 127 4.10 15.83 27.09
C PHE A 127 2.61 15.68 27.45
N PRO A 128 2.05 16.56 28.30
CA PRO A 128 0.68 16.42 28.81
C PRO A 128 -0.38 16.33 27.71
N GLU A 129 -0.19 17.03 26.60
CA GLU A 129 -1.08 17.00 25.44
C GLU A 129 -1.06 15.62 24.76
N LEU A 130 0.13 15.06 24.53
CA LEU A 130 0.29 13.72 23.93
C LEU A 130 -0.21 12.62 24.87
N GLU A 131 -0.07 12.79 26.19
CA GLU A 131 -0.61 11.86 27.17
C GLU A 131 -2.14 11.88 27.22
N THR A 132 -2.73 13.07 27.11
CA THR A 132 -4.20 13.24 26.99
C THR A 132 -4.70 12.60 25.70
N GLU A 133 -4.05 12.88 24.56
CA GLU A 133 -4.39 12.25 23.29
C GLU A 133 -4.25 10.72 23.36
N LEU A 134 -3.18 10.20 23.98
CA LEU A 134 -3.00 8.77 24.18
C LEU A 134 -4.13 8.17 25.02
N LYS A 135 -4.61 8.87 26.05
CA LYS A 135 -5.74 8.43 26.87
C LYS A 135 -7.02 8.39 26.04
N ASP A 136 -7.34 9.47 25.33
CA ASP A 136 -8.54 9.55 24.48
C ASP A 136 -8.54 8.45 23.40
N LYS A 137 -7.37 8.19 22.79
CA LYS A 137 -7.21 7.11 21.82
C LYS A 137 -7.43 5.73 22.45
N LYS A 138 -6.94 5.50 23.67
CA LYS A 138 -7.16 4.23 24.41
C LYS A 138 -8.63 4.04 24.80
N ASP A 139 -9.29 5.09 25.26
CA ASP A 139 -10.71 5.05 25.60
C ASP A 139 -11.53 4.71 24.35
N ARG A 140 -11.21 5.35 23.22
CA ARG A 140 -11.83 5.01 21.93
C ARG A 140 -11.55 3.57 21.48
N LEU A 141 -10.36 3.02 21.71
CA LEU A 141 -10.07 1.61 21.43
C LEU A 141 -10.92 0.68 22.30
N ALA A 142 -11.11 1.02 23.58
CA ALA A 142 -11.96 0.24 24.48
C ALA A 142 -13.41 0.23 24.00
N ASP A 143 -13.93 1.38 23.57
CA ASP A 143 -15.27 1.51 22.98
C ASP A 143 -15.43 0.63 21.73
N LEU A 144 -14.46 0.70 20.80
CA LEU A 144 -14.47 -0.10 19.56
C LEU A 144 -14.46 -1.59 19.87
N LYS A 145 -13.62 -2.05 20.82
CA LYS A 145 -13.57 -3.46 21.25
C LYS A 145 -14.87 -3.90 21.93
N GLN A 146 -15.50 -3.03 22.71
CA GLN A 146 -16.78 -3.34 23.34
C GLN A 146 -17.91 -3.40 22.31
N GLN A 147 -17.90 -2.50 21.33
CA GLN A 147 -18.84 -2.51 20.21
C GLN A 147 -18.72 -3.80 19.40
N ASP A 148 -17.49 -4.21 19.07
CA ASP A 148 -17.23 -5.44 18.33
C ASP A 148 -17.77 -6.69 19.06
N LYS A 149 -17.50 -6.81 20.36
CA LYS A 149 -18.06 -7.91 21.18
C LYS A 149 -19.59 -7.95 21.21
N ARG A 150 -20.25 -6.78 21.30
CA ARG A 150 -21.71 -6.70 21.29
C ARG A 150 -22.27 -7.17 19.94
N VAL A 151 -21.68 -6.69 18.84
CA VAL A 151 -22.08 -7.05 17.49
C VAL A 151 -21.86 -8.55 17.25
N ASP A 152 -20.71 -9.10 17.60
CA ASP A 152 -20.35 -10.51 17.36
C ASP A 152 -21.41 -11.50 17.91
N SER A 153 -21.88 -11.29 19.14
CA SER A 153 -22.92 -12.14 19.75
C SER A 153 -24.27 -12.09 19.01
N VAL A 154 -24.64 -10.92 18.50
CA VAL A 154 -25.90 -10.70 17.77
C VAL A 154 -25.77 -11.25 16.34
N GLU A 155 -24.62 -11.04 15.70
CA GLU A 155 -24.35 -11.51 14.35
C GLU A 155 -24.34 -13.03 14.24
N VAL A 156 -23.72 -13.74 15.19
CA VAL A 156 -23.75 -15.21 15.20
C VAL A 156 -25.18 -15.72 15.29
N SER A 157 -25.99 -15.14 16.17
CA SER A 157 -27.40 -15.52 16.33
C SER A 157 -28.20 -15.23 15.06
N ARG A 158 -28.01 -14.05 14.45
CA ARG A 158 -28.63 -13.65 13.18
C ARG A 158 -28.25 -14.62 12.05
N ARG A 159 -26.96 -14.92 11.88
CA ARG A 159 -26.44 -15.85 10.84
C ARG A 159 -27.07 -17.23 10.97
N GLN A 160 -27.17 -17.77 12.19
CA GLN A 160 -27.80 -19.06 12.43
C GLN A 160 -29.29 -19.06 12.08
N LEU A 161 -30.04 -18.04 12.52
CA LEU A 161 -31.47 -17.92 12.22
C LEU A 161 -31.73 -17.78 10.72
N ASN A 162 -30.93 -16.96 10.03
CA ASN A 162 -31.02 -16.76 8.59
C ASN A 162 -30.64 -18.03 7.81
N ALA A 163 -29.59 -18.73 8.21
CA ALA A 163 -29.20 -19.99 7.58
C ALA A 163 -30.31 -21.05 7.74
N ALA A 164 -30.88 -21.17 8.95
CA ALA A 164 -31.93 -22.12 9.24
C ALA A 164 -33.26 -21.78 8.55
N SER A 165 -33.58 -20.50 8.33
CA SER A 165 -34.79 -20.10 7.59
C SER A 165 -34.64 -20.38 6.10
N VAL A 166 -33.49 -20.06 5.51
CA VAL A 166 -33.17 -20.36 4.11
C VAL A 166 -33.19 -21.87 3.86
N GLU A 167 -32.57 -22.67 4.73
CA GLU A 167 -32.56 -24.13 4.62
C GLU A 167 -33.98 -24.71 4.69
N ARG A 168 -34.80 -24.22 5.62
CA ARG A 168 -36.22 -24.62 5.73
C ARG A 168 -36.99 -24.29 4.46
N GLN A 169 -36.80 -23.10 3.90
CA GLN A 169 -37.47 -22.70 2.65
C GLN A 169 -37.01 -23.58 1.47
N GLN A 170 -35.71 -23.86 1.36
CA GLN A 170 -35.16 -24.72 0.31
C GLN A 170 -35.72 -26.13 0.41
N LYS A 171 -35.77 -26.69 1.62
CA LYS A 171 -36.33 -28.02 1.86
C LYS A 171 -37.82 -28.08 1.50
N ALA A 172 -38.59 -27.05 1.85
CA ALA A 172 -39.99 -26.94 1.45
C ALA A 172 -40.15 -26.89 -0.07
N ASN A 173 -39.38 -26.05 -0.76
CA ASN A 173 -39.38 -25.95 -2.22
C ASN A 173 -38.99 -27.28 -2.88
N GLN A 174 -38.00 -28.00 -2.33
CA GLN A 174 -37.58 -29.32 -2.84
C GLN A 174 -38.68 -30.37 -2.70
N LEU A 175 -39.38 -30.39 -1.57
CA LEU A 175 -40.52 -31.29 -1.37
C LEU A 175 -41.65 -30.98 -2.37
N GLN A 176 -41.89 -29.70 -2.63
CA GLN A 176 -42.88 -29.27 -3.63
C GLN A 176 -42.47 -29.66 -5.05
N ILE A 177 -41.19 -29.50 -5.43
CA ILE A 177 -40.67 -29.99 -6.71
C ILE A 177 -40.87 -31.50 -6.85
N LYS A 178 -40.58 -32.29 -5.80
CA LYS A 178 -40.80 -33.74 -5.82
C LYS A 178 -42.27 -34.09 -6.02
N ALA A 179 -43.19 -33.38 -5.37
CA ALA A 179 -44.63 -33.58 -5.57
C ALA A 179 -45.05 -33.25 -7.02
N LEU A 180 -44.57 -32.14 -7.57
CA LEU A 180 -44.81 -31.75 -8.97
C LEU A 180 -44.23 -32.76 -9.97
N GLN A 181 -43.07 -33.35 -9.67
CA GLN A 181 -42.48 -34.43 -10.50
C GLN A 181 -43.36 -35.67 -10.55
N VAL A 182 -43.93 -36.07 -9.41
CA VAL A 182 -44.88 -37.19 -9.36
C VAL A 182 -46.12 -36.87 -10.19
N GLN A 183 -46.68 -35.67 -10.07
CA GLN A 183 -47.82 -35.21 -10.88
C GLN A 183 -47.48 -35.22 -12.38
N LEU A 184 -46.30 -34.72 -12.75
CA LEU A 184 -45.82 -34.73 -14.13
C LEU A 184 -45.73 -36.17 -14.67
N SER A 185 -45.14 -37.09 -13.89
CA SER A 185 -45.03 -38.49 -14.31
C SER A 185 -46.39 -39.16 -14.50
N SER A 186 -47.38 -38.81 -13.67
CA SER A 186 -48.76 -39.29 -13.82
C SER A 186 -49.41 -38.73 -15.07
N ASN A 187 -49.22 -37.43 -15.36
CA ASN A 187 -49.73 -36.79 -16.55
C ASN A 187 -49.12 -37.39 -17.83
N GLN A 188 -47.81 -37.64 -17.81
CA GLN A 188 -47.09 -38.29 -18.90
C GLN A 188 -47.63 -39.69 -19.20
N LYS A 189 -47.89 -40.50 -18.17
CA LYS A 189 -48.53 -41.82 -18.34
C LYS A 189 -49.92 -41.73 -18.97
N GLN A 190 -50.73 -40.74 -18.57
CA GLN A 190 -52.03 -40.50 -19.19
C GLN A 190 -51.88 -40.12 -20.66
N ARG A 191 -50.95 -39.21 -20.97
CA ARG A 191 -50.65 -38.81 -22.34
C ARG A 191 -50.20 -40.00 -23.20
N GLU A 192 -49.37 -40.89 -22.68
CA GLU A 192 -48.96 -42.13 -23.36
C GLU A 192 -50.15 -43.06 -23.65
N ALA A 193 -51.11 -43.18 -22.71
CA ALA A 193 -52.33 -43.96 -22.92
C ALA A 193 -53.18 -43.36 -24.06
N TYR A 194 -53.38 -42.03 -24.07
CA TYR A 194 -54.10 -41.35 -25.15
C TYR A 194 -53.40 -41.45 -26.50
N LEU A 195 -52.06 -41.34 -26.55
CA LEU A 195 -51.28 -41.55 -27.77
C LEU A 195 -51.40 -42.98 -28.30
N SER A 196 -51.50 -43.96 -27.40
CA SER A 196 -51.73 -45.36 -27.78
C SER A 196 -53.14 -45.56 -28.33
N HIS A 197 -54.14 -44.91 -27.73
CA HIS A 197 -55.51 -44.94 -28.22
C HIS A 197 -55.68 -44.24 -29.57
N ALA A 198 -55.04 -43.08 -29.78
CA ALA A 198 -55.01 -42.38 -31.06
C ALA A 198 -54.42 -43.27 -32.17
N ARG A 199 -53.30 -43.96 -31.88
CA ARG A 199 -52.70 -44.92 -32.82
C ARG A 199 -53.63 -46.07 -33.16
N TYR A 200 -54.34 -46.62 -32.17
CA TYR A 200 -55.35 -47.65 -32.40
C TYR A 200 -56.47 -47.15 -33.33
N LEU A 201 -57.05 -45.99 -33.05
CA LEU A 201 -58.12 -45.40 -33.87
C LEU A 201 -57.65 -45.12 -35.29
N LYS A 202 -56.41 -44.66 -35.46
CA LYS A 202 -55.82 -44.42 -36.77
C LYS A 202 -55.63 -45.71 -37.57
N ASN A 203 -55.13 -46.77 -36.93
CA ASN A 203 -55.00 -48.08 -37.55
C ASN A 203 -56.36 -48.68 -37.91
N PHE A 204 -57.36 -48.50 -37.05
CA PHE A 204 -58.74 -48.91 -37.32
C PHE A 204 -59.30 -48.21 -38.57
N GLN A 205 -59.15 -46.88 -38.64
CA GLN A 205 -59.56 -46.09 -39.80
C GLN A 205 -58.87 -46.58 -41.09
N ASN A 206 -57.53 -46.70 -41.08
CA ASN A 206 -56.78 -47.18 -42.24
C ASN A 206 -57.24 -48.58 -42.69
N SER A 207 -57.47 -49.50 -41.74
CA SER A 207 -57.95 -50.85 -42.06
C SER A 207 -59.39 -50.85 -42.60
N THR A 208 -60.19 -49.86 -42.24
CA THR A 208 -61.57 -49.69 -42.73
C THR A 208 -61.54 -49.13 -44.15
N ASP A 209 -60.67 -48.14 -44.40
CA ASP A 209 -60.43 -47.57 -45.73
C ASP A 209 -59.93 -48.63 -46.72
N GLU A 210 -58.97 -49.47 -46.31
CA GLU A 210 -58.46 -50.58 -47.13
C GLU A 210 -59.55 -51.61 -47.47
N ARG A 211 -60.41 -51.96 -46.50
CA ARG A 211 -61.52 -52.90 -46.73
C ARG A 211 -62.58 -52.31 -47.66
N LEU A 212 -62.89 -51.02 -47.51
CA LEU A 212 -63.83 -50.33 -48.39
C LEU A 212 -63.29 -50.30 -49.83
N ALA A 213 -62.02 -49.92 -50.02
CA ALA A 213 -61.38 -49.91 -51.33
C ALA A 213 -61.34 -51.31 -51.99
N ALA A 214 -61.07 -52.35 -51.20
CA ALA A 214 -61.13 -53.73 -51.69
C ALA A 214 -62.55 -54.16 -52.08
N TYR A 215 -63.56 -53.75 -51.31
CA TYR A 215 -64.97 -54.03 -51.61
C TYR A 215 -65.43 -53.31 -52.88
N ASP A 216 -65.06 -52.03 -53.04
CA ASP A 216 -65.38 -51.26 -54.25
C ASP A 216 -64.78 -51.92 -55.51
N LYS A 217 -63.53 -52.40 -55.43
CA LYS A 217 -62.89 -53.16 -56.51
C LYS A 217 -63.63 -54.47 -56.85
N LEU A 218 -64.11 -55.21 -55.86
CA LEU A 218 -64.89 -56.44 -56.10
C LEU A 218 -66.24 -56.16 -56.78
N ILE A 219 -66.85 -55.01 -56.52
CA ILE A 219 -68.06 -54.56 -57.23
C ILE A 219 -67.72 -54.27 -58.69
N GLU A 220 -66.62 -53.56 -58.96
CA GLU A 220 -66.16 -53.25 -60.33
C GLU A 220 -65.88 -54.52 -61.14
N GLU A 221 -65.31 -55.55 -60.50
CA GLU A 221 -65.04 -56.86 -61.11
C GLU A 221 -66.30 -57.75 -61.24
N GLY A 222 -67.45 -57.32 -60.70
CA GLY A 222 -68.70 -58.08 -60.72
C GLY A 222 -68.73 -59.31 -59.79
N ALA A 223 -67.77 -59.43 -58.88
CA ALA A 223 -67.63 -60.55 -57.96
C ALA A 223 -68.64 -60.49 -56.79
N VAL A 224 -69.18 -59.31 -56.49
CA VAL A 224 -70.19 -59.08 -55.43
C VAL A 224 -71.30 -58.15 -55.90
N ALA A 225 -72.51 -58.28 -55.33
CA ALA A 225 -73.63 -57.41 -55.65
C ALA A 225 -73.42 -55.98 -55.11
N LYS A 226 -73.83 -54.97 -55.88
CA LYS A 226 -73.80 -53.57 -55.44
C LYS A 226 -74.90 -53.34 -54.39
N LEU A 227 -74.54 -53.51 -53.12
CA LEU A 227 -75.34 -53.10 -51.97
C LEU A 227 -74.83 -51.77 -51.42
N ASP A 228 -75.74 -50.81 -51.18
CA ASP A 228 -75.38 -49.49 -50.63
C ASP A 228 -75.11 -49.53 -49.12
N PHE A 229 -75.64 -50.54 -48.42
CA PHE A 229 -75.55 -50.64 -46.96
C PHE A 229 -74.12 -50.83 -46.42
N PRO A 230 -73.26 -51.72 -46.99
CA PRO A 230 -71.86 -51.83 -46.58
C PRO A 230 -71.09 -50.51 -46.69
N SER A 231 -71.23 -49.78 -47.80
CA SER A 231 -70.56 -48.49 -48.01
C SER A 231 -71.01 -47.45 -46.97
N TYR A 232 -72.31 -47.41 -46.63
CA TYR A 232 -72.81 -46.55 -45.55
C TYR A 232 -72.23 -46.90 -44.18
N LEU A 233 -72.16 -48.19 -43.82
CA LEU A 233 -71.57 -48.62 -42.56
C LEU A 233 -70.10 -48.24 -42.44
N PHE A 234 -69.32 -48.39 -43.52
CA PHE A 234 -67.91 -47.98 -43.54
C PHE A 234 -67.76 -46.46 -43.36
N GLN A 235 -68.57 -45.66 -44.06
CA GLN A 235 -68.58 -44.20 -43.90
C GLN A 235 -68.95 -43.77 -42.47
N PHE A 236 -69.97 -44.39 -41.89
CA PHE A 236 -70.38 -44.13 -40.51
C PHE A 236 -69.24 -44.46 -39.51
N ASN A 237 -68.63 -45.65 -39.64
CA ASN A 237 -67.52 -46.06 -38.79
C ASN A 237 -66.31 -45.12 -38.91
N ASN A 238 -66.02 -44.64 -40.12
CA ASN A 238 -64.95 -43.68 -40.36
C ASN A 238 -65.24 -42.29 -39.76
N LEU A 239 -66.48 -41.83 -39.83
CA LEU A 239 -66.89 -40.58 -39.19
C LEU A 239 -66.78 -40.66 -37.67
N GLU A 240 -67.23 -41.77 -37.07
CA GLU A 240 -67.11 -42.01 -35.63
C GLU A 240 -65.65 -42.12 -35.17
N ALA A 241 -64.81 -42.81 -35.95
CA ALA A 241 -63.38 -42.87 -35.70
C ALA A 241 -62.74 -41.46 -35.78
N SER A 242 -63.10 -40.66 -36.78
CA SER A 242 -62.59 -39.29 -36.94
C SER A 242 -63.02 -38.37 -35.79
N ASN A 243 -64.28 -38.44 -35.38
CA ASN A 243 -64.79 -37.73 -34.21
C ASN A 243 -64.05 -38.13 -32.93
N SER A 244 -63.77 -39.43 -32.77
CA SER A 244 -63.02 -39.95 -31.63
C SER A 244 -61.56 -39.49 -31.64
N ILE A 245 -60.90 -39.49 -32.81
CA ILE A 245 -59.54 -38.96 -32.98
C ILE A 245 -59.49 -37.48 -32.60
N ASN A 246 -60.44 -36.67 -33.07
CA ASN A 246 -60.51 -35.25 -32.73
C ASN A 246 -60.65 -35.02 -31.21
N ARG A 247 -61.50 -35.80 -30.53
CA ARG A 247 -61.63 -35.74 -29.06
C ARG A 247 -60.34 -36.10 -28.34
N VAL A 248 -59.65 -37.15 -28.79
CA VAL A 248 -58.36 -37.57 -28.22
C VAL A 248 -57.29 -36.50 -28.44
N GLN A 249 -57.28 -35.85 -29.60
CA GLN A 249 -56.32 -34.79 -29.91
C GLN A 249 -56.49 -33.58 -28.98
N ILE A 250 -57.74 -33.16 -28.73
CA ILE A 250 -58.04 -32.08 -27.77
C ILE A 250 -57.51 -32.42 -26.38
N GLU A 251 -57.71 -33.67 -25.92
CA GLU A 251 -57.22 -34.07 -24.60
C GLU A 251 -55.69 -34.19 -24.56
N LEU A 252 -55.05 -34.64 -25.64
CA LEU A 252 -53.59 -34.62 -25.77
C LEU A 252 -53.00 -33.21 -25.69
N ASP A 253 -53.63 -32.25 -26.35
CA ASP A 253 -53.22 -30.84 -26.30
C ASP A 253 -53.40 -30.25 -24.90
N ARG A 254 -54.50 -30.59 -24.23
CA ARG A 254 -54.74 -30.22 -22.83
C ARG A 254 -53.66 -30.80 -21.90
N LEU A 255 -53.35 -32.09 -22.02
CA LEU A 255 -52.33 -32.76 -21.21
C LEU A 255 -50.95 -32.15 -21.46
N LYS A 256 -50.62 -31.83 -22.72
CA LYS A 256 -49.38 -31.11 -23.06
C LYS A 256 -49.31 -29.74 -22.38
N GLY A 257 -50.40 -28.98 -22.36
CA GLY A 257 -50.46 -27.71 -21.62
C GLY A 257 -50.24 -27.89 -20.12
N VAL A 258 -50.77 -28.96 -19.53
CA VAL A 258 -50.52 -29.31 -18.12
C VAL A 258 -49.05 -29.65 -17.89
N ASP A 259 -48.43 -30.49 -18.74
CA ASP A 259 -47.00 -30.83 -18.68
C ASP A 259 -46.11 -29.56 -18.69
N GLU A 260 -46.39 -28.64 -19.61
CA GLU A 260 -45.67 -27.36 -19.72
C GLU A 260 -45.86 -26.51 -18.46
N SER A 261 -47.08 -26.42 -17.93
CA SER A 261 -47.37 -25.67 -16.70
C SER A 261 -46.67 -26.25 -15.45
N LEU A 262 -46.61 -27.58 -15.31
CA LEU A 262 -45.93 -28.25 -14.20
C LEU A 262 -44.43 -28.03 -14.27
N ARG A 263 -43.85 -28.11 -15.47
CA ARG A 263 -42.42 -27.81 -15.70
C ARG A 263 -42.10 -26.35 -15.38
N ALA A 264 -42.95 -25.41 -15.79
CA ALA A 264 -42.79 -24.00 -15.47
C ALA A 264 -42.81 -23.75 -13.94
N GLN A 265 -43.72 -24.40 -13.21
CA GLN A 265 -43.77 -24.32 -11.75
C GLN A 265 -42.50 -24.87 -11.08
N MET A 266 -41.99 -26.03 -11.53
CA MET A 266 -40.73 -26.60 -11.02
C MET A 266 -39.54 -25.69 -11.33
N ASN A 267 -39.49 -25.09 -12.52
CA ASN A 267 -38.44 -24.16 -12.91
C ASN A 267 -38.49 -22.89 -12.04
N ALA A 268 -39.68 -22.38 -11.73
CA ALA A 268 -39.86 -21.24 -10.84
C ALA A 268 -39.35 -21.52 -9.42
N LEU A 269 -39.68 -22.69 -8.86
CA LEU A 269 -39.16 -23.12 -7.54
C LEU A 269 -37.64 -23.31 -7.55
N THR A 270 -37.09 -23.81 -8.66
CA THR A 270 -35.64 -23.96 -8.83
C THR A 270 -34.95 -22.60 -8.91
N ALA A 271 -35.52 -21.66 -9.67
CA ALA A 271 -35.04 -20.28 -9.74
C ALA A 271 -35.11 -19.59 -8.37
N GLN A 272 -36.19 -19.81 -7.61
CA GLN A 272 -36.32 -19.30 -6.25
C GLN A 272 -35.22 -19.83 -5.33
N ASN A 273 -34.87 -21.12 -5.40
CA ASN A 273 -33.73 -21.67 -4.65
C ASN A 273 -32.40 -21.04 -5.05
N ASN A 274 -32.19 -20.76 -6.34
CA ASN A 274 -30.99 -20.06 -6.82
C ASN A 274 -30.91 -18.61 -6.32
N ILE A 275 -32.06 -17.92 -6.25
CA ILE A 275 -32.16 -16.58 -5.66
C ILE A 275 -31.81 -16.63 -4.18
N LEU A 276 -32.41 -17.55 -3.40
CA LEU A 276 -32.10 -17.74 -1.98
C LEU A 276 -30.60 -18.02 -1.73
N ASN A 277 -29.97 -18.83 -2.59
CA ASN A 277 -28.53 -19.09 -2.52
C ASN A 277 -27.68 -17.85 -2.84
N THR A 278 -28.16 -16.97 -3.70
CA THR A 278 -27.46 -15.74 -4.07
C THR A 278 -27.62 -14.69 -2.97
N GLU A 279 -28.82 -14.56 -2.42
CA GLU A 279 -29.11 -13.71 -1.26
C GLU A 279 -28.28 -14.11 -0.04
N LYS A 280 -28.20 -15.41 0.27
CA LYS A 280 -27.32 -15.93 1.32
C LYS A 280 -25.86 -15.51 1.11
N ARG A 281 -25.32 -15.70 -0.11
CA ARG A 281 -23.94 -15.31 -0.43
C ARG A 281 -23.72 -13.80 -0.31
N GLN A 282 -24.70 -13.00 -0.71
CA GLN A 282 -24.61 -11.54 -0.60
C GLN A 282 -24.57 -11.10 0.87
N ILE A 283 -25.39 -11.72 1.72
CA ILE A 283 -25.37 -11.51 3.16
C ILE A 283 -24.01 -11.92 3.75
N ASP A 284 -23.49 -13.10 3.42
CA ASP A 284 -22.19 -13.57 3.90
C ASP A 284 -21.04 -12.63 3.50
N LEU A 285 -21.08 -12.09 2.28
CA LEU A 285 -20.10 -11.10 1.80
C LEU A 285 -20.23 -9.76 2.54
N GLN A 286 -21.45 -9.28 2.77
CA GLN A 286 -21.70 -8.05 3.52
C GLN A 286 -21.23 -8.17 4.97
N ASP A 287 -21.50 -9.31 5.60
CA ASP A 287 -21.04 -9.64 6.94
C ASP A 287 -19.50 -9.67 6.99
N THR A 288 -18.86 -10.36 6.04
CA THR A 288 -17.39 -10.42 5.96
C THR A 288 -16.78 -9.02 5.76
N ALA A 289 -17.34 -8.21 4.87
CA ALA A 289 -16.87 -6.84 4.66
C ALA A 289 -17.02 -6.00 5.93
N SER A 290 -18.13 -6.15 6.66
CA SER A 290 -18.37 -5.47 7.93
C SER A 290 -17.37 -5.90 9.01
N ASP A 291 -17.04 -7.19 9.06
CA ASP A 291 -16.06 -7.75 10.00
C ASP A 291 -14.65 -7.18 9.71
N ILE A 292 -14.26 -7.10 8.44
CA ILE A 292 -12.99 -6.50 8.01
C ILE A 292 -12.91 -5.02 8.40
N LEU A 293 -13.98 -4.26 8.20
CA LEU A 293 -14.02 -2.84 8.56
C LEU A 293 -13.84 -2.63 10.06
N ARG A 294 -14.51 -3.43 10.90
CA ARG A 294 -14.35 -3.36 12.37
C ARG A 294 -12.94 -3.75 12.80
N TYR A 295 -12.40 -4.82 12.22
CA TYR A 295 -11.03 -5.26 12.48
C TYR A 295 -10.01 -4.16 12.15
N ASN A 296 -10.11 -3.56 10.95
CA ASN A 296 -9.21 -2.49 10.53
C ASN A 296 -9.33 -1.27 11.43
N ALA A 297 -10.55 -0.86 11.82
CA ALA A 297 -10.73 0.27 12.74
C ALA A 297 -10.03 0.04 14.10
N ILE A 298 -10.09 -1.19 14.64
CA ILE A 298 -9.39 -1.56 15.88
C ILE A 298 -7.88 -1.59 15.67
N ALA A 299 -7.42 -2.19 14.57
CA ALA A 299 -6.00 -2.31 14.26
C ALA A 299 -5.35 -0.94 14.03
N ASP A 300 -6.02 -0.04 13.32
CA ASP A 300 -5.57 1.32 13.02
C ASP A 300 -5.44 2.14 14.29
N GLN A 301 -6.47 2.11 15.15
CA GLN A 301 -6.43 2.76 16.45
C GLN A 301 -5.30 2.22 17.34
N GLN A 302 -5.06 0.91 17.31
CA GLN A 302 -3.96 0.30 18.05
C GLN A 302 -2.59 0.73 17.51
N ARG A 303 -2.45 0.89 16.19
CA ARG A 303 -1.23 1.43 15.56
C ARG A 303 -0.98 2.86 16.01
N GLU A 304 -2.00 3.72 15.99
CA GLU A 304 -1.89 5.11 16.48
C GLU A 304 -1.50 5.19 17.96
N ILE A 305 -2.10 4.36 18.81
CA ILE A 305 -1.71 4.27 20.23
C ILE A 305 -0.23 3.88 20.37
N ASN A 306 0.23 2.91 19.58
CA ASN A 306 1.61 2.44 19.64
C ASN A 306 2.60 3.50 19.12
N THR A 307 2.26 4.24 18.06
CA THR A 307 3.10 5.33 17.56
C THR A 307 3.16 6.45 18.58
N LEU A 308 2.03 6.92 19.14
CA LEU A 308 2.01 7.93 20.20
C LEU A 308 2.84 7.51 21.42
N LYS A 309 2.63 6.27 21.90
CA LYS A 309 3.40 5.74 23.04
C LYS A 309 4.89 5.72 22.74
N THR A 310 5.28 5.35 21.53
CA THR A 310 6.69 5.33 21.12
C THR A 310 7.28 6.74 21.04
N THR A 311 6.53 7.70 20.48
CA THR A 311 6.93 9.11 20.40
C THR A 311 7.14 9.71 21.79
N ILE A 312 6.20 9.49 22.72
CA ILE A 312 6.31 9.96 24.11
C ILE A 312 7.57 9.35 24.76
N GLN A 313 7.77 8.03 24.65
CA GLN A 313 8.92 7.36 25.28
C GLN A 313 10.27 7.78 24.67
N ALA A 314 10.33 7.96 23.34
CA ALA A 314 11.54 8.35 22.64
C ALA A 314 11.97 9.79 22.99
N ASN A 315 11.02 10.68 23.24
CA ASN A 315 11.29 12.09 23.54
C ASN A 315 11.29 12.43 25.04
N LYS A 316 10.89 11.49 25.91
CA LYS A 316 10.84 11.68 27.38
C LYS A 316 12.20 11.97 28.00
N ASN A 317 13.27 11.38 27.48
CA ASN A 317 14.59 11.46 28.09
C ASN A 317 15.56 12.24 27.19
N VAL A 318 16.09 13.34 27.70
CA VAL A 318 17.17 14.09 27.05
C VAL A 318 18.49 13.56 27.56
N VAL A 319 19.28 12.96 26.66
CA VAL A 319 20.58 12.35 26.98
C VAL A 319 21.72 13.09 26.30
N SER A 320 22.90 13.08 26.91
CA SER A 320 24.10 13.64 26.27
C SER A 320 24.57 12.77 25.11
N LEU A 321 24.85 13.37 23.95
CA LEU A 321 25.43 12.66 22.80
C LEU A 321 26.97 12.59 22.85
N TYR A 322 27.60 13.34 23.76
CA TYR A 322 29.04 13.53 23.85
C TYR A 322 29.55 13.47 25.29
N ASN A 323 30.85 13.24 25.46
CA ASN A 323 31.52 13.45 26.75
C ASN A 323 31.95 14.91 26.84
N GLY A 324 31.71 15.59 27.96
CA GLY A 324 32.08 17.00 28.09
C GLY A 324 31.69 17.62 29.43
N GLN A 325 31.77 18.94 29.50
CA GLN A 325 31.35 19.72 30.66
C GLN A 325 30.21 20.65 30.24
N ILE A 326 29.21 20.79 31.10
CA ILE A 326 28.08 21.70 30.85
C ILE A 326 28.56 23.13 31.09
N LEU A 327 28.44 23.98 30.06
CA LEU A 327 28.88 25.37 30.10
C LEU A 327 27.78 26.30 30.59
N ASP A 328 26.57 26.13 30.06
CA ASP A 328 25.40 26.95 30.38
C ASP A 328 24.13 26.11 30.23
N LEU A 329 23.06 26.54 30.90
CA LEU A 329 21.77 25.91 30.92
C LEU A 329 20.69 26.99 30.76
N SER A 330 20.03 27.00 29.60
CA SER A 330 19.00 28.01 29.28
C SER A 330 17.56 27.54 29.54
N VAL A 331 17.35 26.57 30.44
CA VAL A 331 16.02 25.97 30.70
C VAL A 331 15.80 25.72 32.19
N ASN A 332 14.59 25.98 32.68
CA ASN A 332 14.21 25.73 34.07
C ASN A 332 13.20 24.56 34.20
N PRO A 333 13.19 23.84 35.33
CA PRO A 333 12.11 22.91 35.65
C PRO A 333 10.73 23.59 35.59
N GLY A 334 9.76 22.96 34.94
CA GLY A 334 8.41 23.47 34.72
C GLY A 334 8.23 24.32 33.46
N GLU A 335 9.32 24.70 32.79
CA GLU A 335 9.28 25.51 31.56
C GLU A 335 8.86 24.66 30.35
N VAL A 336 8.09 25.24 29.43
CA VAL A 336 7.65 24.59 28.19
C VAL A 336 8.63 24.95 27.09
N LEU A 337 9.29 23.93 26.54
CA LEU A 337 10.24 24.09 25.44
C LEU A 337 9.52 23.90 24.11
N ALA A 338 9.79 24.80 23.16
CA ALA A 338 9.38 24.60 21.78
C ALA A 338 10.27 23.53 21.12
N PRO A 339 9.78 22.80 20.11
CA PRO A 339 10.64 21.95 19.29
C PRO A 339 11.74 22.80 18.62
N GLY A 340 12.99 22.35 18.73
CA GLY A 340 14.13 23.00 18.10
C GLY A 340 14.03 22.96 16.57
N GLY A 341 14.08 24.14 15.95
CA GLY A 341 14.29 24.28 14.51
C GLY A 341 15.77 24.15 14.20
N ALA A 342 16.09 23.33 13.20
CA ALA A 342 17.44 23.05 12.73
C ALA A 342 18.28 24.30 12.40
#